data_AF-A0A497RG27-F1
#
_entry.id   AF-A0A497RG27-F1
#
_cell.length_a   1.000
_cell.length_b   1.000
_cell.length_c   1.000
_cell.angle_alpha   90.00
_cell.angle_beta   90.00
_cell.angle_gamma   90.00
#
_symmetry.space_group_name_H-M   'P 1'
#
loop_
_entity.id
_entity.type
_entity.pdbx_description
1 polymer ?
#
loop_
_entity_poly.entity_id
_entity_poly.type
_entity_poly.pdbx_seq_one_letter_code
_entity_poly.pdbx_strand_id
1 'polypeptide(L)'
;MDIYLQNENERGFIELKYKTEALEVVVGEEKFKLKSQAAQDICRYDFLKDVSRLEECIEKFRNSTGYAIFLTNDQQYWKPPARDTIDRDFRIHEERVVKGELNWREGTSKGTMKGREESIILKREYILRWKDYSDLSKGDKYLSLEKKKYDKFRYLLVTVKS
;
A
#
# COMPACT_ATOMS: atom_id res chain seq x y z
N MET A 1 -13.56 -4.26 1.07
CA MET A 1 -13.50 -4.54 2.51
C MET A 1 -13.03 -5.96 2.67
N ASP A 2 -11.80 -6.13 3.11
CA ASP A 2 -11.22 -7.46 3.32
C ASP A 2 -11.60 -8.04 4.69
N ILE A 3 -11.61 -7.21 5.74
CA ILE A 3 -12.01 -7.64 7.10
C ILE A 3 -12.91 -6.57 7.72
N TYR A 4 -14.01 -7.02 8.31
CA TYR A 4 -14.90 -6.22 9.15
C TYR A 4 -14.92 -6.79 10.56
N LEU A 5 -14.76 -5.92 11.55
CA LEU A 5 -14.79 -6.24 12.97
C LEU A 5 -15.87 -5.40 13.63
N GLN A 6 -16.63 -5.99 14.55
CA GLN A 6 -17.62 -5.26 15.32
C GLN A 6 -17.74 -5.86 16.71
N ASN A 7 -17.77 -4.99 17.72
CA ASN A 7 -18.32 -5.31 19.03
C ASN A 7 -19.48 -4.34 19.34
N GLU A 8 -19.98 -4.37 20.57
CA GLU A 8 -21.12 -3.53 20.99
C GLU A 8 -20.85 -2.02 20.84
N ASN A 9 -19.59 -1.60 20.95
CA ASN A 9 -19.21 -0.20 21.08
C ASN A 9 -18.45 0.37 19.87
N GLU A 10 -17.77 -0.48 19.10
CA GLU A 10 -16.87 -0.06 18.02
C GLU A 10 -16.94 -0.96 16.79
N ARG A 11 -16.57 -0.37 15.65
CA ARG A 11 -16.43 -1.04 14.36
C ARG A 11 -15.03 -0.82 13.79
N GLY A 12 -14.47 -1.89 13.24
CA GLY A 12 -13.21 -1.90 12.53
C GLY A 12 -13.39 -2.29 11.07
N PHE A 13 -12.81 -1.52 10.17
CA PHE A 13 -12.80 -1.80 8.73
C PHE A 13 -11.35 -1.92 8.27
N ILE A 14 -10.96 -3.05 7.68
CA ILE A 14 -9.57 -3.29 7.28
C ILE A 14 -9.53 -3.64 5.79
N GLU A 15 -8.68 -2.91 5.06
CA GLU A 15 -8.28 -3.20 3.69
C GLU A 15 -6.78 -3.54 3.70
N LEU A 16 -6.40 -4.66 3.09
CA LEU A 16 -5.04 -5.17 3.08
C LEU A 16 -4.55 -5.40 1.65
N LYS A 17 -3.45 -4.75 1.29
CA LYS A 17 -2.69 -5.05 0.08
C LYS A 17 -1.37 -5.72 0.45
N TYR A 18 -1.14 -6.91 -0.10
CA TYR A 18 0.17 -7.55 -0.10
C TYR A 18 0.69 -7.58 -1.54
N LYS A 19 1.72 -6.79 -1.82
CA LYS A 19 2.36 -6.71 -3.15
C LYS A 19 3.80 -7.12 -3.06
N THR A 20 4.26 -7.94 -3.98
CA THR A 20 5.62 -8.49 -3.92
C THR A 20 6.45 -8.15 -5.16
N GLU A 21 7.73 -7.87 -4.95
CA GLU A 21 8.76 -8.10 -5.95
C GLU A 21 9.29 -9.54 -5.85
N ALA A 22 9.88 -10.02 -6.95
CA ALA A 22 10.38 -11.39 -7.01
C ALA A 22 11.47 -11.63 -5.95
N LEU A 23 11.30 -12.69 -5.15
CA LEU A 23 12.23 -13.10 -4.11
C LEU A 23 12.15 -14.61 -3.92
N GLU A 24 13.30 -15.27 -3.93
CA GLU A 24 13.41 -16.69 -3.57
C GLU A 24 14.37 -16.82 -2.37
N VAL A 25 13.86 -17.33 -1.25
CA VAL A 25 14.57 -17.37 0.03
C VAL A 25 14.16 -18.60 0.84
N VAL A 26 15.06 -19.08 1.70
CA VAL A 26 14.77 -20.14 2.67
C VAL A 26 14.74 -19.49 4.06
N VAL A 27 13.67 -19.72 4.80
CA VAL A 27 13.48 -19.22 6.16
C VAL A 27 13.28 -20.42 7.08
N GLY A 28 14.25 -20.70 7.95
CA GLY A 28 14.29 -21.98 8.67
C GLY A 28 14.42 -23.14 7.67
N GLU A 29 13.44 -24.04 7.65
CA GLU A 29 13.39 -25.21 6.76
C GLU A 29 12.48 -24.99 5.54
N GLU A 30 11.77 -23.86 5.47
CA GLU A 30 10.79 -23.60 4.42
C GLU A 30 11.36 -22.73 3.31
N LYS A 31 11.09 -23.14 2.07
CA LYS A 31 11.48 -22.39 0.86
C LYS A 31 10.32 -21.53 0.36
N PHE A 32 10.54 -20.23 0.32
CA PHE A 32 9.59 -19.25 -0.21
C PHE A 32 10.00 -18.78 -1.61
N LYS A 33 9.01 -18.69 -2.51
CA LYS A 33 9.18 -18.15 -3.86
C LYS A 33 8.08 -17.15 -4.18
N LEU A 34 8.38 -15.87 -3.99
CA LEU A 34 7.50 -14.76 -4.30
C LEU A 34 7.61 -14.39 -5.78
N LYS A 35 6.46 -14.13 -6.41
CA LYS A 35 6.40 -13.62 -7.79
C LYS A 35 6.39 -12.10 -7.78
N SER A 36 7.00 -11.48 -8.80
CA SER A 36 6.85 -10.04 -9.01
C SER A 36 5.41 -9.73 -9.43
N GLN A 37 4.79 -8.80 -8.73
CA GLN A 37 3.47 -8.25 -9.00
C GLN A 37 3.65 -6.79 -9.45
N ALA A 38 3.93 -6.63 -10.74
CA ALA A 38 4.14 -5.35 -11.40
C ALA A 38 2.86 -4.47 -11.42
N ALA A 39 2.86 -3.42 -12.25
CA ALA A 39 1.78 -2.43 -12.33
C ALA A 39 1.62 -1.62 -11.04
N GLN A 40 2.73 -1.05 -10.57
CA GLN A 40 2.79 -0.26 -9.35
C GLN A 40 1.88 0.98 -9.42
N ASP A 41 1.78 1.60 -10.60
CA ASP A 41 0.85 2.71 -10.88
C ASP A 41 -0.61 2.35 -10.56
N ILE A 42 -1.08 1.23 -11.10
CA ILE A 42 -2.43 0.70 -10.88
C ILE A 42 -2.63 0.33 -9.41
N CYS A 43 -1.65 -0.34 -8.79
CA CYS A 43 -1.75 -0.77 -7.39
C CYS A 43 -1.81 0.41 -6.41
N ARG A 44 -1.12 1.52 -6.72
CA ARG A 44 -1.17 2.75 -5.94
C ARG A 44 -2.52 3.44 -6.02
N TYR A 45 -3.08 3.54 -7.22
CA TYR A 45 -4.45 4.03 -7.42
C TYR A 45 -5.44 3.22 -6.57
N ASP A 46 -5.40 1.89 -6.67
CA ASP A 46 -6.33 1.01 -5.94
C ASP A 46 -6.23 1.18 -4.43
N PHE A 47 -5.01 1.29 -3.90
CA PHE A 47 -4.80 1.52 -2.48
C PHE A 47 -5.42 2.84 -1.99
N LEU A 48 -5.21 3.93 -2.73
CA LEU A 48 -5.78 5.22 -2.35
C LEU A 48 -7.30 5.28 -2.55
N LYS A 49 -7.85 4.52 -3.51
CA LYS A 49 -9.30 4.35 -3.66
C LYS A 49 -9.88 3.57 -2.48
N ASP A 50 -9.14 2.61 -1.93
CA ASP A 50 -9.56 1.91 -0.71
C ASP A 50 -9.51 2.84 0.51
N VAL A 51 -8.53 3.76 0.60
CA VAL A 51 -8.53 4.83 1.63
C VAL A 51 -9.77 5.72 1.49
N SER A 52 -10.13 6.17 0.28
CA SER A 52 -11.33 7.00 0.09
C SER A 52 -12.62 6.26 0.45
N ARG A 53 -12.70 4.97 0.11
CA ARG A 53 -13.83 4.10 0.52
C ARG A 53 -13.92 3.96 2.04
N LEU A 54 -12.80 3.84 2.73
CA LEU A 54 -12.78 3.84 4.18
C LEU A 54 -13.31 5.17 4.75
N GLU A 55 -12.92 6.32 4.20
CA GLU A 55 -13.51 7.62 4.61
C GLU A 55 -15.03 7.62 4.49
N GLU A 56 -15.56 7.15 3.36
CA GLU A 56 -17.01 7.05 3.15
C GLU A 56 -17.70 6.10 4.14
N CYS A 57 -17.08 4.95 4.46
CA CYS A 57 -17.61 4.02 5.45
C CYS A 57 -17.63 4.64 6.85
N ILE A 58 -16.52 5.26 7.25
CA ILE A 58 -16.35 5.82 8.60
C ILE A 58 -17.29 7.00 8.85
N GLU A 59 -17.60 7.80 7.84
CA GLU A 59 -18.61 8.87 7.95
C GLU A 59 -20.03 8.34 8.17
N LYS A 60 -20.34 7.14 7.65
CA LYS A 60 -21.68 6.53 7.78
C LYS A 60 -21.90 5.86 9.13
N PHE A 61 -20.84 5.42 9.81
CA PHE A 61 -20.94 4.62 11.02
C PHE A 61 -20.24 5.29 12.21
N ARG A 62 -21.01 5.63 13.26
CA ARG A 62 -20.44 6.13 14.52
C ARG A 62 -19.51 5.11 15.17
N ASN A 63 -18.51 5.60 15.90
CA ASN A 63 -17.49 4.83 16.62
C ASN A 63 -16.80 3.78 15.72
N SER A 64 -16.32 4.24 14.57
CA SER A 64 -15.67 3.38 13.60
C SER A 64 -14.23 3.80 13.35
N THR A 65 -13.35 2.84 13.10
CA THR A 65 -12.00 3.08 12.61
C THR A 65 -11.71 2.23 11.38
N GLY A 66 -11.14 2.87 10.35
CA GLY A 66 -10.69 2.27 9.13
C GLY A 66 -9.17 2.12 9.12
N TYR A 67 -8.68 1.01 8.57
CA TYR A 67 -7.27 0.68 8.46
C TYR A 67 -6.97 0.24 7.03
N ALA A 68 -6.20 1.03 6.29
CA ALA A 68 -5.63 0.61 5.02
C ALA A 68 -4.17 0.21 5.24
N ILE A 69 -3.83 -1.04 4.96
CA ILE A 69 -2.49 -1.60 5.16
C ILE A 69 -1.91 -1.99 3.80
N PHE A 70 -0.71 -1.49 3.48
CA PHE A 70 0.04 -1.90 2.31
C PHE A 70 1.36 -2.52 2.73
N LEU A 71 1.52 -3.82 2.58
CA LEU A 71 2.74 -4.57 2.88
C LEU A 71 3.44 -4.95 1.58
N THR A 72 4.75 -4.68 1.48
CA THR A 72 5.52 -5.04 0.29
C THR A 72 7.01 -5.19 0.55
N ASN A 73 7.72 -5.90 -0.33
CA ASN A 73 9.18 -5.86 -0.47
C ASN A 73 9.65 -5.02 -1.68
N ASP A 74 8.73 -4.45 -2.46
CA ASP A 74 9.06 -3.60 -3.60
C ASP A 74 9.35 -2.17 -3.16
N GLN A 75 10.62 -1.78 -3.24
CA GLN A 75 11.09 -0.46 -2.84
C GLN A 75 10.49 0.68 -3.65
N GLN A 76 9.93 0.41 -4.84
CA GLN A 76 9.30 1.42 -5.68
C GLN A 76 8.05 2.03 -5.03
N TYR A 77 7.44 1.38 -4.05
CA TYR A 77 6.29 1.94 -3.33
C TYR A 77 6.71 2.99 -2.31
N TRP A 78 7.78 2.75 -1.52
CA TRP A 78 8.21 3.67 -0.47
C TRP A 78 9.32 4.65 -0.88
N LYS A 79 10.01 4.44 -2.01
CA LYS A 79 10.99 5.40 -2.52
C LYS A 79 10.33 6.46 -3.42
N PRO A 80 10.76 7.73 -3.32
CA PRO A 80 10.38 8.74 -4.29
C PRO A 80 10.78 8.32 -5.71
N PRO A 81 9.98 8.65 -6.74
CA PRO A 81 10.35 8.37 -8.12
C PRO A 81 11.52 9.27 -8.54
N ALA A 82 12.38 8.79 -9.43
CA ALA A 82 13.50 9.58 -9.95
C ALA A 82 13.08 10.65 -10.97
N ARG A 83 11.87 10.55 -11.52
CA ARG A 83 11.29 11.44 -12.52
C ARG A 83 9.78 11.53 -12.31
N ASP A 84 9.15 12.53 -12.91
CA ASP A 84 7.69 12.62 -12.91
C ASP A 84 7.06 11.38 -13.58
N THR A 85 5.99 10.85 -12.98
CA THR A 85 5.33 9.62 -13.43
C THR A 85 3.86 9.88 -13.76
N ILE A 86 3.26 8.99 -14.55
CA ILE A 86 1.84 9.10 -14.93
C ILE A 86 0.88 8.99 -13.73
N ASP A 87 1.33 8.35 -12.66
CA ASP A 87 0.62 8.13 -11.40
C ASP A 87 1.09 9.07 -10.28
N ARG A 88 1.67 10.24 -10.60
CA ARG A 88 2.32 11.14 -9.64
C ARG A 88 1.44 11.49 -8.42
N ASP A 89 0.14 11.68 -8.63
CA ASP A 89 -0.80 12.03 -7.55
C ASP A 89 -1.07 10.82 -6.65
N PHE A 90 -0.97 9.60 -7.20
CA PHE A 90 -1.18 8.34 -6.49
C PHE A 90 0.07 7.83 -5.78
N ARG A 91 1.20 8.53 -5.85
CA ARG A 91 2.44 8.08 -5.21
C ARG A 91 2.24 7.90 -3.70
N ILE A 92 2.71 6.78 -3.18
CA ILE A 92 2.63 6.44 -1.76
C ILE A 92 4.01 6.36 -1.09
N HIS A 93 4.99 7.12 -1.57
CA HIS A 93 6.34 7.04 -1.02
C HIS A 93 6.45 7.64 0.39
N GLU A 94 7.58 7.38 1.05
CA GLU A 94 7.91 7.92 2.36
C GLU A 94 7.69 9.44 2.45
N GLU A 95 7.08 9.87 3.55
CA GLU A 95 6.71 11.26 3.89
C GLU A 95 5.85 11.99 2.84
N ARG A 96 5.24 11.28 1.88
CA ARG A 96 4.29 11.89 0.94
C ARG A 96 3.02 12.32 1.69
N VAL A 97 2.55 13.52 1.41
CA VAL A 97 1.25 14.02 1.93
C VAL A 97 0.15 13.87 0.88
N VAL A 98 -0.79 12.95 1.07
CA VAL A 98 -1.93 12.76 0.15
C VAL A 98 -3.20 13.42 0.71
N LYS A 99 -3.91 14.16 -0.14
CA LYS A 99 -5.15 14.88 0.20
C LYS A 99 -5.89 15.35 -1.05
N GLY A 100 -7.16 15.68 -0.91
CA GLY A 100 -7.94 16.33 -1.96
C GLY A 100 -8.16 15.42 -3.17
N GLU A 101 -8.26 16.02 -4.35
CA GLU A 101 -8.45 15.30 -5.60
C GLU A 101 -7.11 14.79 -6.16
N LEU A 102 -7.07 13.50 -6.46
CA LEU A 102 -5.92 12.81 -7.04
C LEU A 102 -6.28 12.29 -8.43
N ASN A 103 -5.45 12.62 -9.43
CA ASN A 103 -5.71 12.32 -10.82
C ASN A 103 -4.57 11.54 -11.48
N TRP A 104 -4.92 10.79 -12.52
CA TRP A 104 -3.93 10.40 -13.52
C TRP A 104 -3.35 11.65 -14.16
N ARG A 105 -2.06 11.63 -14.50
CA ARG A 105 -1.45 12.71 -15.26
C ARG A 105 -2.17 12.87 -16.61
N GLU A 106 -2.34 14.11 -17.04
CA GLU A 106 -2.86 14.41 -18.37
C GLU A 106 -2.06 13.67 -19.46
N GLY A 107 -2.77 13.06 -20.41
CA GLY A 107 -2.18 12.25 -21.48
C GLY A 107 -1.87 10.80 -21.09
N THR A 108 -2.23 10.34 -19.89
CA THR A 108 -2.14 8.91 -19.54
C THR A 108 -3.00 8.07 -20.48
N SER A 109 -2.48 6.92 -20.90
CA SER A 109 -3.15 6.08 -21.90
C SER A 109 -4.45 5.47 -21.38
N LYS A 110 -5.45 5.32 -22.26
CA LYS A 110 -6.73 4.65 -21.94
C LYS A 110 -6.54 3.21 -21.44
N GLY A 111 -5.51 2.51 -21.93
CA GLY A 111 -5.20 1.15 -21.50
C GLY A 111 -4.77 1.10 -20.03
N THR A 112 -3.93 2.04 -19.60
CA THR A 112 -3.48 2.17 -18.20
C THR A 112 -4.65 2.52 -17.27
N MET A 113 -5.52 3.44 -17.71
CA MET A 113 -6.64 3.93 -16.92
C MET A 113 -7.86 3.00 -16.91
N LYS A 114 -7.84 1.89 -17.65
CA LYS A 114 -9.03 1.05 -17.84
C LYS A 114 -9.59 0.56 -16.50
N GLY A 115 -10.83 0.94 -16.20
CA GLY A 115 -11.53 0.66 -14.94
C GLY A 115 -11.08 1.51 -13.73
N ARG A 116 -10.29 2.55 -13.97
CA ARG A 116 -9.67 3.48 -13.01
C ARG A 116 -9.65 4.90 -13.56
N GLU A 117 -10.63 5.23 -14.39
CA GLU A 117 -10.68 6.50 -15.11
C GLU A 117 -11.04 7.68 -14.19
N GLU A 118 -11.76 7.40 -13.11
CA GLU A 118 -12.23 8.40 -12.16
C GLU A 118 -11.11 8.98 -11.30
N SER A 119 -11.28 10.22 -10.87
CA SER A 119 -10.43 10.80 -9.82
C SER A 119 -10.73 10.17 -8.46
N ILE A 120 -9.74 10.21 -7.57
CA ILE A 120 -9.90 9.81 -6.18
C ILE A 120 -10.02 11.09 -5.34
N ILE A 121 -11.09 11.20 -4.57
CA ILE A 121 -11.27 12.31 -3.63
C ILE A 121 -10.96 11.81 -2.22
N LEU A 122 -9.91 12.37 -1.61
CA LEU A 122 -9.61 12.22 -0.19
C LEU A 122 -10.14 13.44 0.56
N LYS A 123 -11.05 13.21 1.49
CA LYS A 123 -11.65 14.23 2.35
C LYS A 123 -10.73 14.66 3.49
N ARG A 124 -9.71 13.84 3.78
CA ARG A 124 -8.71 14.11 4.83
C ARG A 124 -7.30 14.16 4.22
N GLU A 125 -6.37 14.64 5.03
CA GLU A 125 -4.95 14.69 4.70
C GLU A 125 -4.20 13.58 5.47
N TYR A 126 -3.32 12.87 4.77
CA TYR A 126 -2.50 11.81 5.36
C TYR A 126 -1.02 12.01 5.02
N ILE A 127 -0.18 12.02 6.04
CA ILE A 127 1.27 11.90 5.88
C ILE A 127 1.62 10.42 5.87
N LEU A 128 2.11 9.92 4.73
CA LEU A 128 2.38 8.52 4.51
C LEU A 128 3.75 8.15 5.10
N ARG A 129 3.72 7.38 6.20
CA ARG A 129 4.92 6.95 6.92
C ARG A 129 5.08 5.44 6.84
N TRP A 130 6.13 5.00 6.16
CA TRP A 130 6.42 3.57 6.06
C TRP A 130 7.18 3.09 7.30
N LYS A 131 6.87 1.87 7.71
CA LYS A 131 7.49 1.21 8.84
C LYS A 131 8.16 -0.07 8.38
N ASP A 132 9.33 -0.35 8.94
CA ASP A 132 10.01 -1.62 8.70
C ASP A 132 9.19 -2.76 9.33
N TYR A 133 9.02 -3.84 8.57
CA TYR A 133 8.30 -5.04 9.01
C TYR A 133 9.28 -6.18 9.28
N SER A 134 10.09 -6.52 8.27
CA SER A 134 11.09 -7.57 8.36
C SER A 134 12.29 -7.27 7.49
N ASP A 135 13.47 -7.72 7.93
CA ASP A 135 14.73 -7.63 7.22
C ASP A 135 15.36 -9.02 7.21
N LEU A 136 15.20 -9.73 6.09
CA LEU A 136 15.67 -11.11 5.96
C LEU A 136 17.20 -11.20 5.85
N SER A 137 17.92 -10.07 5.79
CA SER A 137 19.39 -10.03 5.81
C SER A 137 20.01 -10.07 7.20
N LYS A 138 19.20 -9.97 8.27
CA LYS A 138 19.69 -9.71 9.64
C LYS A 138 19.33 -10.78 10.68
N GLY A 139 18.98 -12.01 10.28
CA GLY A 139 18.59 -13.06 11.23
C GLY A 139 19.39 -14.35 11.11
N ASP A 140 19.69 -14.95 12.26
CA ASP A 140 20.43 -16.21 12.37
C ASP A 140 19.70 -17.43 11.76
N LYS A 141 18.41 -17.27 11.42
CA LYS A 141 17.57 -18.29 10.78
C LYS A 141 17.54 -18.23 9.25
N TYR A 142 18.25 -17.28 8.64
CA TYR A 142 18.27 -17.08 7.19
C TYR A 142 19.57 -17.64 6.62
N LEU A 143 19.50 -18.81 6.00
CA LEU A 143 20.66 -19.55 5.49
C LEU A 143 21.34 -18.92 4.27
N SER A 144 20.87 -17.77 3.77
CA SER A 144 21.55 -17.05 2.70
C SER A 144 22.43 -15.93 3.26
N LEU A 145 23.74 -16.20 3.32
CA LEU A 145 24.79 -15.22 3.64
C LEU A 145 24.92 -14.08 2.61
N GLU A 146 24.26 -14.21 1.46
CA GLU A 146 24.24 -13.19 0.42
C GLU A 146 23.03 -12.24 0.60
N LYS A 147 23.29 -10.94 0.69
CA LYS A 147 22.25 -9.90 0.61
C LYS A 147 21.48 -10.08 -0.70
N LYS A 148 20.18 -10.31 -0.60
CA LYS A 148 19.31 -10.43 -1.77
C LYS A 148 18.60 -9.11 -2.01
N LYS A 149 18.48 -8.72 -3.28
CA LYS A 149 17.62 -7.59 -3.65
C LYS A 149 16.19 -7.93 -3.20
N TYR A 150 15.50 -6.97 -2.55
CA TYR A 150 14.13 -7.11 -2.05
C TYR A 150 13.93 -8.04 -0.85
N ASP A 151 14.95 -8.17 0.00
CA ASP A 151 14.95 -8.90 1.29
C ASP A 151 14.31 -8.10 2.46
N LYS A 152 13.99 -6.83 2.25
CA LYS A 152 13.33 -5.96 3.22
C LYS A 152 11.86 -5.81 2.90
N PHE A 153 11.03 -6.03 3.90
CA PHE A 153 9.60 -5.74 3.85
C PHE A 153 9.30 -4.53 4.70
N ARG A 154 8.49 -3.63 4.17
CA ARG A 154 7.93 -2.49 4.89
C ARG A 154 6.42 -2.49 4.72
N TYR A 155 5.74 -1.86 5.66
CA TYR A 155 4.32 -1.60 5.55
C TYR A 155 3.99 -0.12 5.71
N LEU A 156 2.95 0.31 5.01
CA LEU A 156 2.27 1.58 5.21
C LEU A 156 0.94 1.30 5.89
N LEU A 157 0.63 2.07 6.94
CA LEU A 157 -0.66 2.04 7.62
C LEU A 157 -1.29 3.43 7.53
N VAL A 158 -2.47 3.50 6.92
CA VAL A 158 -3.35 4.68 6.96
C VAL A 158 -4.52 4.38 7.88
N THR A 159 -4.72 5.22 8.90
CA THR A 159 -5.84 5.09 9.84
C THR A 159 -6.85 6.20 9.60
N VAL A 160 -8.09 5.81 9.35
CA VAL A 160 -9.23 6.72 9.17
C VAL A 160 -10.10 6.63 10.41
N LYS A 161 -10.21 7.71 11.18
CA LYS A 161 -11.04 7.75 12.40
C LYS A 161 -12.29 8.58 12.15
N SER A 162 -13.41 8.19 12.77
CA SER A 162 -14.65 8.99 12.77
C SER A 162 -14.37 10.42 13.21
#